data_AF-A0A958LA13-F1
#
_entry.id   AF-A0A958LA13-F1
#
_cell.length_a   1.000
_cell.length_b   1.000
_cell.length_c   1.000
_cell.angle_alpha   90.00
_cell.angle_beta   90.00
_cell.angle_gamma   90.00
#
_symmetry.space_group_name_H-M   'P 1'
#
loop_
_entity.id
_entity.type
_entity.pdbx_description
1 polymer ?
#
loop_
_entity_poly.entity_id
_entity_poly.type
_entity_poly.pdbx_seq_one_letter_code
_entity_poly.pdbx_strand_id
1 'polypeptide(L)'
;MEYLKANLWEIKNSSSLRFLGVILSLSHATILYSWFSKSTLLSGEAAVCWNFLPNCNELVFANTANIKVLFFSYAIFTAISLLCFFSFRVLALGSLTLLFSVLINILFITYDSSLNNNLNSLVIFLNIFFLLIPQKLRISKRIIVSSYFVWGLLKINNEWLAGYWLSKNLDFYLPPKGIEWIAAISIFAEIIAPLFLLSKHSQRFYTGIGLLLVYNIFKGYITGLETAIVHILIIFYFVVSHFEEEKEAREAIYRSYIRPEPSKMWVVITTIIFWMFQILPQGHLFGISKKEWPLQYLKNPIPIECKYHTLINYKHGSTHHSSQILDTHIDKMKCNSMIYFNHAKQLCKENNRDPEFVGVSAYFLRRVVSQKDFTRIFESENICEQTSNDFLGGL
;
A
#
# COMPACT_ATOMS: atom_id res chain seq x y z
N MET A 1 -15.29 -20.74 -19.16
CA MET A 1 -15.37 -21.68 -18.01
C MET A 1 -14.08 -22.49 -17.82
N GLU A 2 -13.43 -22.95 -18.90
CA GLU A 2 -12.17 -23.73 -18.84
C GLU A 2 -11.03 -22.99 -18.13
N TYR A 3 -10.91 -21.68 -18.34
CA TYR A 3 -9.92 -20.83 -17.68
C TYR A 3 -9.99 -20.88 -16.15
N LEU A 4 -11.19 -20.73 -15.58
CA LEU A 4 -11.40 -20.81 -14.12
C LEU A 4 -11.08 -22.21 -13.59
N LYS A 5 -11.45 -23.26 -14.33
CA LYS A 5 -11.12 -24.65 -13.97
C LYS A 5 -9.60 -24.87 -13.96
N ALA A 6 -8.87 -24.30 -14.93
CA ALA A 6 -7.41 -24.37 -14.97
C ALA A 6 -6.78 -23.63 -13.78
N ASN A 7 -7.27 -22.43 -13.43
CA ASN A 7 -6.78 -21.67 -12.29
C ASN A 7 -7.00 -22.40 -10.95
N LEU A 8 -8.20 -22.96 -10.74
CA LEU A 8 -8.50 -23.73 -9.54
C LEU A 8 -7.72 -25.03 -9.47
N TRP A 9 -7.48 -25.68 -10.61
CA TRP A 9 -6.66 -26.89 -10.68
C TRP A 9 -5.21 -26.61 -10.26
N GLU A 10 -4.62 -25.49 -10.71
CA GLU A 10 -3.27 -25.08 -10.32
C GLU A 10 -3.15 -24.89 -8.80
N ILE A 11 -4.12 -24.19 -8.19
CA ILE A 11 -4.17 -24.00 -6.74
C ILE A 11 -4.36 -25.33 -6.02
N LYS A 12 -5.24 -26.21 -6.52
CA LYS A 12 -5.51 -27.52 -5.90
C LYS A 12 -4.27 -28.41 -5.89
N ASN A 13 -3.50 -28.41 -6.97
CA ASN A 13 -2.35 -29.29 -7.14
C ASN A 13 -1.08 -28.79 -6.42
N SER A 14 -0.96 -27.48 -6.19
CA SER A 14 0.20 -26.91 -5.50
C SER A 14 -0.07 -26.67 -4.02
N SER A 15 0.78 -27.25 -3.18
CA SER A 15 0.80 -27.03 -1.73
C SER A 15 1.20 -25.60 -1.38
N SER A 16 2.20 -25.03 -2.06
CA SER A 16 2.64 -23.66 -1.80
C SER A 16 1.59 -22.63 -2.21
N LEU A 17 0.82 -22.86 -3.29
CA LEU A 17 -0.29 -21.97 -3.67
C LEU A 17 -1.45 -22.00 -2.69
N ARG A 18 -1.78 -23.18 -2.12
CA ARG A 18 -2.78 -23.24 -1.05
C ARG A 18 -2.32 -22.47 0.18
N PHE A 19 -1.04 -22.60 0.52
CA PHE A 19 -0.43 -21.85 1.61
C PHE A 19 -0.39 -20.33 1.33
N LEU A 20 -0.09 -19.92 0.09
CA LEU A 20 -0.20 -18.52 -0.33
C LEU A 20 -1.63 -18.00 -0.18
N GLY A 21 -2.64 -18.80 -0.51
CA GLY A 21 -4.05 -18.46 -0.27
C GLY A 21 -4.33 -18.16 1.21
N VAL A 22 -3.84 -19.01 2.13
CA VAL A 22 -3.91 -18.76 3.58
C VAL A 22 -3.23 -17.43 3.95
N ILE A 23 -2.03 -17.17 3.43
CA ILE A 23 -1.29 -15.92 3.70
C ILE A 23 -2.06 -14.71 3.20
N LEU A 24 -2.62 -14.76 1.99
CA LEU A 24 -3.38 -13.66 1.42
C LEU A 24 -4.64 -13.37 2.25
N SER A 25 -5.37 -14.40 2.68
CA SER A 25 -6.51 -14.25 3.60
C SER A 25 -6.09 -13.68 4.96
N LEU A 26 -4.99 -14.16 5.55
CA LEU A 26 -4.43 -13.59 6.79
C LEU A 26 -4.00 -12.13 6.58
N SER A 27 -3.44 -11.80 5.42
CA SER A 27 -3.04 -10.44 5.10
C SER A 27 -4.26 -9.52 5.06
N HIS A 28 -5.38 -9.95 4.47
CA HIS A 28 -6.64 -9.20 4.56
C HIS A 28 -7.12 -9.01 6.00
N ALA A 29 -6.94 -10.00 6.88
CA ALA A 29 -7.26 -9.86 8.30
C ALA A 29 -6.35 -8.85 9.02
N THR A 30 -5.04 -8.83 8.70
CA THR A 30 -4.12 -7.81 9.24
C THR A 30 -4.45 -6.42 8.73
N ILE A 31 -4.87 -6.28 7.46
CA ILE A 31 -5.35 -5.01 6.90
C ILE A 31 -6.60 -4.54 7.63
N LEU A 32 -7.55 -5.46 7.85
CA LEU A 32 -8.77 -5.18 8.58
C LEU A 32 -8.46 -4.70 10.01
N TYR A 33 -7.55 -5.38 10.71
CA TYR A 33 -7.10 -4.95 12.03
C TYR A 33 -6.45 -3.57 12.00
N SER A 34 -5.54 -3.31 11.05
CA SER A 34 -4.92 -1.99 10.89
C SER A 34 -5.94 -0.89 10.57
N TRP A 35 -7.00 -1.20 9.81
CA TRP A 35 -8.05 -0.24 9.53
C TRP A 35 -8.92 -0.02 10.76
N PHE A 36 -9.27 -1.08 11.48
CA PHE A 36 -10.03 -0.95 12.72
C PHE A 36 -9.30 -0.10 13.77
N SER A 37 -7.98 -0.24 13.90
CA SER A 37 -7.17 0.51 14.87
C SER A 37 -6.93 1.97 14.47
N LYS A 38 -6.94 2.30 13.18
CA LYS A 38 -6.54 3.63 12.66
C LYS A 38 -7.68 4.42 12.01
N SER A 39 -8.76 3.78 11.60
CA SER A 39 -9.75 4.42 10.72
C SER A 39 -10.68 5.34 11.49
N THR A 40 -10.63 6.61 11.11
CA THR A 40 -11.62 7.64 11.44
C THR A 40 -12.93 7.46 10.64
N LEU A 41 -12.93 6.55 9.65
CA LEU A 41 -14.14 6.15 8.93
C LEU A 41 -15.23 5.60 9.84
N LEU A 42 -14.86 4.93 10.94
CA LEU A 42 -15.84 4.46 11.93
C LEU A 42 -16.33 5.56 12.86
N SER A 43 -15.56 6.65 13.05
CA SER A 43 -15.97 7.84 13.82
C SER A 43 -16.86 8.79 13.00
N GLY A 44 -16.99 8.59 11.69
CA GLY A 44 -17.83 9.42 10.82
C GLY A 44 -17.15 10.70 10.36
N GLU A 45 -15.82 10.79 10.50
CA GLU A 45 -15.03 11.88 9.93
C GLU A 45 -15.01 11.79 8.40
N ALA A 46 -14.76 12.94 7.75
CA ALA A 46 -14.73 13.04 6.30
C ALA A 46 -13.60 12.18 5.71
N ALA A 47 -13.91 11.42 4.66
CA ALA A 47 -12.92 10.59 3.97
C ALA A 47 -11.90 11.45 3.21
N VAL A 48 -10.67 10.95 3.09
CA VAL A 48 -9.65 11.61 2.28
C VAL A 48 -9.79 11.17 0.83
N CYS A 49 -10.36 12.04 0.02
CA CYS A 49 -10.58 11.77 -1.40
C CYS A 49 -9.27 11.71 -2.21
N TRP A 50 -9.25 10.82 -3.21
CA TRP A 50 -8.21 10.81 -4.24
C TRP A 50 -8.29 12.03 -5.14
N ASN A 51 -7.14 12.42 -5.71
CA ASN A 51 -7.06 13.51 -6.69
C ASN A 51 -7.97 13.31 -7.92
N PHE A 52 -8.17 12.06 -8.35
CA PHE A 52 -9.04 11.73 -9.48
C PHE A 52 -10.52 11.57 -9.09
N LEU A 53 -10.84 11.61 -7.80
CA LEU A 53 -12.19 11.44 -7.27
C LEU A 53 -12.47 12.47 -6.15
N PRO A 54 -12.42 13.78 -6.44
CA PRO A 54 -12.45 14.85 -5.42
C PRO A 54 -13.75 14.91 -4.61
N ASN A 55 -14.85 14.38 -5.16
CA ASN A 55 -16.15 14.36 -4.50
C ASN A 55 -16.48 12.98 -3.89
N CYS A 56 -15.48 12.27 -3.36
CA CYS A 56 -15.68 10.93 -2.79
C CYS A 56 -16.70 10.94 -1.63
N ASN A 57 -16.81 12.04 -0.89
CA ASN A 57 -17.78 12.22 0.20
C ASN A 57 -19.25 12.23 -0.27
N GLU A 58 -19.51 12.52 -1.55
CA GLU A 58 -20.87 12.56 -2.12
C GLU A 58 -21.32 11.17 -2.60
N LEU A 59 -20.42 10.19 -2.64
CA LEU A 59 -20.78 8.83 -3.03
C LEU A 59 -21.70 8.19 -1.97
N VAL A 60 -22.67 7.40 -2.45
CA VAL A 60 -23.77 6.74 -1.70
C VAL A 60 -23.32 5.94 -0.46
N PHE A 61 -22.02 5.65 -0.35
CA PHE A 61 -21.41 5.01 0.81
C PHE A 61 -21.26 5.94 2.03
N ALA A 62 -21.61 7.23 1.94
CA ALA A 62 -21.48 8.19 3.04
C ALA A 62 -22.34 7.88 4.29
N ASN A 63 -23.34 7.01 4.18
CA ASN A 63 -24.07 6.57 5.38
C ASN A 63 -23.18 5.64 6.22
N THR A 64 -22.89 6.04 7.46
CA THR A 64 -22.08 5.27 8.42
C THR A 64 -22.60 3.84 8.62
N ALA A 65 -23.91 3.60 8.51
CA ALA A 65 -24.49 2.27 8.56
C ALA A 65 -24.01 1.37 7.41
N ASN A 66 -23.95 1.90 6.18
CA ASN A 66 -23.51 1.16 5.00
C ASN A 66 -22.02 0.81 5.09
N ILE A 67 -21.19 1.74 5.60
CA ILE A 67 -19.76 1.51 5.85
C ILE A 67 -19.57 0.36 6.84
N LYS A 68 -20.33 0.35 7.94
CA LYS A 68 -20.27 -0.74 8.95
C LYS A 68 -20.67 -2.08 8.34
N VAL A 69 -21.76 -2.14 7.58
CA VAL A 69 -22.19 -3.38 6.89
C VAL A 69 -21.12 -3.87 5.92
N LEU A 70 -20.53 -2.98 5.13
CA LEU A 70 -19.46 -3.32 4.21
C LEU A 70 -18.22 -3.84 4.95
N PHE A 71 -17.84 -3.20 6.06
CA PHE A 71 -16.72 -3.62 6.90
C PHE A 71 -16.95 -5.00 7.52
N PHE A 72 -18.15 -5.28 8.05
CA PHE A 72 -18.49 -6.60 8.56
C PHE A 72 -18.52 -7.67 7.46
N SER A 73 -19.07 -7.36 6.29
CA SER A 73 -19.05 -8.29 5.16
C SER A 73 -17.63 -8.63 4.73
N TYR A 74 -16.72 -7.65 4.73
CA TYR A 74 -15.30 -7.84 4.45
C TYR A 74 -14.64 -8.78 5.48
N ALA A 75 -14.94 -8.60 6.78
CA ALA A 75 -14.48 -9.49 7.84
C ALA A 75 -14.96 -10.93 7.63
N ILE A 76 -16.25 -11.10 7.33
CA ILE A 76 -16.87 -12.42 7.10
C ILE A 76 -16.26 -13.12 5.89
N PHE A 77 -16.13 -12.43 4.74
CA PHE A 77 -15.53 -13.02 3.54
C PHE A 77 -14.06 -13.40 3.76
N THR A 78 -13.31 -12.56 4.49
CA THR A 78 -11.91 -12.84 4.85
C THR A 78 -11.80 -14.08 5.73
N ALA A 79 -12.66 -14.20 6.77
CA ALA A 79 -12.69 -15.35 7.67
C ALA A 79 -13.09 -16.64 6.93
N ILE A 80 -14.13 -16.60 6.09
CA ILE A 80 -14.55 -17.77 5.29
C ILE A 80 -13.44 -18.17 4.33
N SER A 81 -12.78 -17.21 3.67
CA SER A 81 -11.66 -17.47 2.77
C SER A 81 -10.53 -18.21 3.51
N LEU A 82 -10.13 -17.69 4.67
CA LEU A 82 -9.09 -18.28 5.51
C LEU A 82 -9.42 -19.74 5.89
N LEU A 83 -10.64 -19.98 6.37
CA LEU A 83 -11.10 -21.32 6.76
C LEU A 83 -11.15 -22.28 5.56
N CYS A 84 -11.61 -21.80 4.39
CA CYS A 84 -11.67 -22.62 3.18
C CYS A 84 -10.27 -23.02 2.69
N PHE A 85 -9.31 -22.09 2.71
CA PHE A 85 -7.92 -22.39 2.34
C PHE A 85 -7.23 -23.31 3.36
N PHE A 86 -7.55 -23.20 4.64
CA PHE A 86 -7.02 -24.10 5.68
C PHE A 86 -7.61 -25.52 5.57
N SER A 87 -8.90 -25.64 5.24
CA SER A 87 -9.59 -26.93 5.07
C SER A 87 -9.11 -27.71 3.83
N PHE A 88 -8.54 -27.03 2.83
CA PHE A 88 -8.11 -27.55 1.53
C PHE A 88 -9.19 -28.24 0.66
N ARG A 89 -10.40 -28.47 1.18
CA ARG A 89 -11.49 -29.16 0.46
C ARG A 89 -12.30 -28.23 -0.44
N VAL A 90 -12.53 -26.99 -0.01
CA VAL A 90 -13.48 -26.06 -0.65
C VAL A 90 -12.77 -24.88 -1.31
N LEU A 91 -11.73 -25.16 -2.09
CA LEU A 91 -10.85 -24.14 -2.68
C LEU A 91 -11.58 -23.16 -3.62
N ALA A 92 -12.61 -23.63 -4.33
CA ALA A 92 -13.41 -22.78 -5.21
C ALA A 92 -14.15 -21.69 -4.42
N LEU A 93 -14.79 -22.08 -3.30
CA LEU A 93 -15.45 -21.14 -2.40
C LEU A 93 -14.44 -20.19 -1.77
N GLY A 94 -13.29 -20.71 -1.29
CA GLY A 94 -12.23 -19.89 -0.71
C GLY A 94 -11.68 -18.84 -1.67
N SER A 95 -11.52 -19.21 -2.94
CA SER A 95 -11.08 -18.28 -4.00
C SER A 95 -12.15 -17.23 -4.33
N LEU A 96 -13.44 -17.62 -4.32
CA LEU A 96 -14.55 -16.72 -4.55
C LEU A 96 -14.70 -15.69 -3.41
N THR A 97 -14.65 -16.13 -2.15
CA THR A 97 -14.72 -15.22 -1.00
C THR A 97 -13.47 -14.34 -0.89
N LEU A 98 -12.31 -14.83 -1.30
CA LEU A 98 -11.10 -14.01 -1.44
C LEU A 98 -11.29 -12.91 -2.49
N LEU A 99 -11.88 -13.23 -3.64
CA LEU A 99 -12.20 -12.22 -4.68
C LEU A 99 -13.11 -11.13 -4.14
N PHE A 100 -14.19 -11.48 -3.42
CA PHE A 100 -15.06 -10.48 -2.79
C PHE A 100 -14.30 -9.63 -1.77
N SER A 101 -13.41 -10.23 -0.98
CA SER A 101 -12.56 -9.51 -0.03
C SER A 101 -11.68 -8.48 -0.76
N VAL A 102 -11.08 -8.86 -1.89
CA VAL A 102 -10.25 -7.98 -2.72
C VAL A 102 -11.07 -6.83 -3.31
N LEU A 103 -12.27 -7.11 -3.82
CA LEU A 103 -13.15 -6.08 -4.37
C LEU A 103 -13.57 -5.05 -3.31
N ILE A 104 -13.93 -5.52 -2.11
CA ILE A 104 -14.27 -4.62 -1.00
C ILE A 104 -13.05 -3.82 -0.54
N ASN A 105 -11.86 -4.45 -0.48
CA ASN A 105 -10.61 -3.74 -0.16
C ASN A 105 -10.32 -2.62 -1.18
N ILE A 106 -10.43 -2.91 -2.48
CA ILE A 106 -10.29 -1.91 -3.54
C ILE A 106 -11.32 -0.79 -3.35
N LEU A 107 -12.59 -1.12 -3.07
CA LEU A 107 -13.64 -0.14 -2.83
C LEU A 107 -13.28 0.81 -1.68
N PHE A 108 -12.88 0.26 -0.53
CA PHE A 108 -12.44 1.05 0.63
C PHE A 108 -11.27 1.96 0.30
N ILE A 109 -10.25 1.45 -0.39
CA ILE A 109 -9.09 2.25 -0.77
C ILE A 109 -9.48 3.33 -1.77
N THR A 110 -10.35 3.06 -2.73
CA THR A 110 -10.83 4.07 -3.69
C THR A 110 -11.73 5.12 -3.06
N TYR A 111 -12.45 4.75 -2.00
CA TYR A 111 -13.30 5.67 -1.25
C TYR A 111 -12.46 6.59 -0.36
N ASP A 112 -11.54 6.01 0.40
CA ASP A 112 -10.66 6.73 1.31
C ASP A 112 -9.19 6.41 1.06
N SER A 113 -8.48 7.37 0.49
CA SER A 113 -7.05 7.26 0.22
C SER A 113 -6.22 7.15 1.50
N SER A 114 -6.77 7.56 2.64
CA SER A 114 -6.17 7.44 3.97
C SER A 114 -5.83 5.98 4.30
N LEU A 115 -6.70 5.06 3.86
CA LEU A 115 -6.55 3.63 4.10
C LEU A 115 -5.45 3.00 3.25
N ASN A 116 -4.93 3.70 2.24
CA ASN A 116 -3.95 3.12 1.33
C ASN A 116 -2.54 3.08 1.95
N ASN A 117 -1.98 1.89 2.07
CA ASN A 117 -0.60 1.68 2.47
C ASN A 117 0.09 0.70 1.50
N ASN A 118 1.43 0.63 1.57
CA ASN A 118 2.20 -0.23 0.66
C ASN A 118 1.85 -1.72 0.81
N LEU A 119 1.44 -2.15 2.01
CA LEU A 119 1.00 -3.52 2.26
C LEU A 119 -0.29 -3.83 1.49
N ASN A 120 -1.26 -2.92 1.51
CA ASN A 120 -2.53 -3.06 0.82
C ASN A 120 -2.34 -3.21 -0.69
N SER A 121 -1.52 -2.33 -1.29
CA SER A 121 -1.19 -2.43 -2.70
C SER A 121 -0.52 -3.78 -3.03
N LEU A 122 0.30 -4.35 -2.13
CA LEU A 122 0.95 -5.66 -2.32
C LEU A 122 -0.06 -6.78 -2.28
N VAL A 123 -0.91 -6.77 -1.26
CA VAL A 123 -1.96 -7.78 -1.08
C VAL A 123 -2.93 -7.72 -2.27
N ILE A 124 -3.34 -6.54 -2.72
CA ILE A 124 -4.22 -6.41 -3.90
C ILE A 124 -3.56 -6.97 -5.15
N PHE A 125 -2.32 -6.58 -5.46
CA PHE A 125 -1.64 -7.11 -6.63
C PHE A 125 -1.49 -8.63 -6.55
N LEU A 126 -0.96 -9.16 -5.45
CA LEU A 126 -0.77 -10.60 -5.29
C LEU A 126 -2.08 -11.36 -5.41
N ASN A 127 -3.18 -10.84 -4.85
CA ASN A 127 -4.50 -11.44 -5.01
C ASN A 127 -5.00 -11.43 -6.45
N ILE A 128 -4.88 -10.30 -7.16
CA ILE A 128 -5.28 -10.19 -8.58
C ILE A 128 -4.53 -11.24 -9.40
N PHE A 129 -3.21 -11.35 -9.21
CA PHE A 129 -2.39 -12.32 -9.91
C PHE A 129 -2.71 -13.76 -9.51
N PHE A 130 -2.90 -14.01 -8.23
CA PHE A 130 -3.25 -15.31 -7.67
C PHE A 130 -4.60 -15.82 -8.19
N LEU A 131 -5.61 -14.96 -8.27
CA LEU A 131 -6.96 -15.33 -8.68
C LEU A 131 -7.10 -15.41 -10.20
N LEU A 132 -6.50 -14.45 -10.92
CA LEU A 132 -6.80 -14.23 -12.32
C LEU A 132 -5.77 -14.80 -13.27
N ILE A 133 -4.49 -14.99 -12.94
CA ILE A 133 -3.44 -15.24 -13.95
C ILE A 133 -2.87 -16.67 -13.83
N PRO A 134 -2.57 -17.37 -14.95
CA PRO A 134 -1.87 -18.67 -14.91
C PRO A 134 -0.40 -18.54 -14.46
N GLN A 135 0.24 -19.64 -14.09
CA GLN A 135 1.62 -19.65 -13.56
C GLN A 135 1.77 -18.87 -12.24
N LYS A 136 0.78 -19.01 -11.36
CA LYS A 136 0.66 -18.27 -10.10
C LYS A 136 1.94 -18.35 -9.28
N LEU A 137 2.55 -19.55 -9.22
CA LEU A 137 3.76 -19.81 -8.45
C LEU A 137 4.96 -18.99 -8.94
N ARG A 138 5.17 -18.93 -10.26
CA ARG A 138 6.30 -18.21 -10.86
C ARG A 138 6.08 -16.69 -10.78
N ILE A 139 4.83 -16.26 -11.01
CA ILE A 139 4.46 -14.84 -11.01
C ILE A 139 4.52 -14.26 -9.60
N SER A 140 3.91 -14.92 -8.60
CA SER A 140 3.90 -14.45 -7.21
C SER A 140 5.32 -14.23 -6.69
N LYS A 141 6.24 -15.18 -6.90
CA LYS A 141 7.65 -15.05 -6.49
C LYS A 141 8.30 -13.79 -7.07
N ARG A 142 8.16 -13.58 -8.38
CA ARG A 142 8.77 -12.43 -9.06
C ARG A 142 8.16 -11.11 -8.63
N ILE A 143 6.86 -11.08 -8.40
CA ILE A 143 6.17 -9.87 -7.94
C ILE A 143 6.57 -9.54 -6.51
N ILE A 144 6.66 -10.53 -5.62
CA ILE A 144 7.15 -10.31 -4.25
C ILE A 144 8.59 -9.76 -4.29
N VAL A 145 9.49 -10.40 -5.05
CA VAL A 145 10.89 -9.95 -5.19
C VAL A 145 10.96 -8.54 -5.79
N SER A 146 10.16 -8.26 -6.82
CA SER A 146 10.09 -6.92 -7.43
C SER A 146 9.54 -5.89 -6.46
N SER A 147 8.60 -6.27 -5.59
CA SER A 147 8.02 -5.36 -4.58
C SER A 147 9.06 -4.98 -3.52
N TYR A 148 9.84 -5.95 -3.03
CA TYR A 148 10.97 -5.65 -2.15
C TYR A 148 11.98 -4.74 -2.82
N PHE A 149 12.31 -5.00 -4.09
CA PHE A 149 13.23 -4.16 -4.84
C PHE A 149 12.71 -2.72 -4.97
N VAL A 150 11.43 -2.53 -5.29
CA VAL A 150 10.79 -1.20 -5.35
C VAL A 150 10.81 -0.50 -3.98
N TRP A 151 10.58 -1.23 -2.89
CA TRP A 151 10.71 -0.67 -1.54
C TRP A 151 12.14 -0.31 -1.16
N GLY A 152 13.12 -1.09 -1.61
CA GLY A 152 14.53 -0.74 -1.48
C GLY A 152 14.87 0.53 -2.23
N LEU A 153 14.39 0.69 -3.47
CA LEU A 153 14.58 1.91 -4.26
C LEU A 153 13.96 3.15 -3.60
N LEU A 154 12.77 3.00 -2.99
CA LEU A 154 12.11 4.07 -2.24
C LEU A 154 12.97 4.66 -1.12
N LYS A 155 13.85 3.84 -0.55
CA LYS A 155 14.76 4.22 0.53
C LYS A 155 16.08 4.80 0.04
N ILE A 156 16.34 4.80 -1.27
CA ILE A 156 17.48 5.52 -1.86
C ILE A 156 17.11 7.00 -1.95
N ASN A 157 16.86 7.61 -0.80
CA ASN A 157 16.68 9.04 -0.66
C ASN A 157 17.60 9.54 0.46
N ASN A 158 17.99 10.80 0.39
CA ASN A 158 18.96 11.37 1.31
C ASN A 158 18.47 11.33 2.77
N GLU A 159 17.16 11.39 3.00
CA GLU A 159 16.57 11.39 4.35
C GLU A 159 16.69 10.02 5.03
N TRP A 160 16.43 8.96 4.28
CA TRP A 160 16.59 7.59 4.75
C TRP A 160 18.07 7.26 4.95
N LEU A 161 18.93 7.59 3.99
CA LEU A 161 20.37 7.34 4.07
C LEU A 161 21.04 8.12 5.22
N ALA A 162 20.57 9.33 5.52
CA ALA A 162 21.00 10.09 6.70
C ALA A 162 20.51 9.49 8.02
N GLY A 163 19.64 8.47 7.99
CA GLY A 163 19.14 7.80 9.18
C GLY A 163 18.06 8.58 9.94
N TYR A 164 17.56 9.69 9.39
CA TYR A 164 16.63 10.58 10.12
C TYR A 164 15.35 9.87 10.57
N TRP A 165 14.77 9.06 9.68
CA TRP A 165 13.58 8.29 10.00
C TRP A 165 13.86 7.24 11.08
N LEU A 166 15.02 6.58 11.03
CA LEU A 166 15.42 5.60 12.04
C LEU A 166 15.67 6.26 13.41
N SER A 167 16.35 7.40 13.45
CA SER A 167 16.62 8.11 14.72
C SER A 167 15.36 8.58 15.43
N LYS A 168 14.28 8.86 14.69
CA LYS A 168 13.00 9.27 15.28
C LYS A 168 12.18 8.11 15.85
N ASN A 169 12.32 6.91 15.27
CA ASN A 169 11.50 5.74 15.63
C ASN A 169 12.25 4.69 16.46
N LEU A 170 13.56 4.85 16.67
CA LEU A 170 14.35 3.99 17.55
C LEU A 170 14.37 4.60 18.95
N ASP A 171 13.83 3.86 19.92
CA ASP A 171 13.78 4.31 21.33
C ASP A 171 15.17 4.35 21.99
N PHE A 172 16.15 3.63 21.45
CA PHE A 172 17.50 3.57 22.01
C PHE A 172 18.47 4.49 21.27
N TYR A 173 19.36 5.13 22.04
CA TYR A 173 20.36 6.03 21.51
C TYR A 173 21.46 5.24 20.77
N LEU A 174 21.58 5.50 19.46
CA LEU A 174 22.69 5.05 18.64
C LEU A 174 23.52 6.26 18.20
N PRO A 175 24.86 6.11 18.07
CA PRO A 175 25.67 7.14 17.45
C PRO A 175 25.19 7.39 16.00
N PRO A 176 25.22 8.64 15.50
CA PRO A 176 24.69 8.98 14.17
C PRO A 176 25.21 8.07 13.05
N LYS A 177 26.51 7.73 13.09
CA LYS A 177 27.13 6.81 12.13
C LYS A 177 26.55 5.40 12.18
N GLY A 178 26.17 4.89 13.35
CA GLY A 178 25.51 3.60 13.48
C GLY A 178 24.16 3.58 12.78
N ILE A 179 23.39 4.67 12.87
CA ILE A 179 22.08 4.80 12.24
C ILE A 179 22.22 4.86 10.71
N GLU A 180 23.19 5.62 10.18
CA GLU A 180 23.52 5.66 8.74
C GLU A 180 23.85 4.25 8.21
N TRP A 181 24.66 3.47 8.94
CA TRP A 181 24.99 2.09 8.56
C TRP A 181 23.77 1.17 8.54
N ILE A 182 22.91 1.25 9.56
CA ILE A 182 21.66 0.48 9.61
C ILE A 182 20.75 0.85 8.44
N ALA A 183 20.66 2.15 8.11
CA ALA A 183 19.90 2.62 6.95
C ALA A 183 20.42 2.02 5.65
N ALA A 184 21.73 2.07 5.41
CA ALA A 184 22.36 1.50 4.21
C ALA A 184 22.18 -0.02 4.14
N ILE A 185 22.41 -0.74 5.24
CA ILE A 185 22.21 -2.20 5.33
C ILE A 185 20.75 -2.56 5.05
N SER A 186 19.78 -1.78 5.53
CA SER A 186 18.36 -2.04 5.26
C SER A 186 18.01 -1.95 3.77
N ILE A 187 18.67 -1.08 3.01
CA ILE A 187 18.50 -0.98 1.55
C ILE A 187 19.10 -2.21 0.88
N PHE A 188 20.33 -2.59 1.25
CA PHE A 188 20.95 -3.80 0.71
C PHE A 188 20.13 -5.05 1.02
N ALA A 189 19.58 -5.15 2.23
CA ALA A 189 18.70 -6.24 2.62
C ALA A 189 17.42 -6.28 1.78
N GLU A 190 16.80 -5.16 1.44
CA GLU A 190 15.59 -5.14 0.59
C GLU A 190 15.87 -5.26 -0.91
N ILE A 191 17.07 -4.93 -1.38
CA ILE A 191 17.40 -5.00 -2.82
C ILE A 191 18.07 -6.34 -3.16
N ILE A 192 19.08 -6.75 -2.40
CA ILE A 192 19.94 -7.90 -2.72
C ILE A 192 19.34 -9.20 -2.19
N ALA A 193 18.91 -9.24 -0.92
CA ALA A 193 18.46 -10.49 -0.31
C ALA A 193 17.25 -11.14 -1.01
N PRO A 194 16.26 -10.41 -1.54
CA PRO A 194 15.16 -11.01 -2.30
C PRO A 194 15.62 -11.66 -3.62
N LEU A 195 16.70 -11.19 -4.24
CA LEU A 195 17.25 -11.83 -5.44
C LEU A 195 17.74 -13.26 -5.12
N PHE A 196 18.26 -13.47 -3.91
CA PHE A 196 18.64 -14.79 -3.46
C PHE A 196 17.45 -15.75 -3.31
N LEU A 197 16.23 -15.25 -3.08
CA LEU A 197 15.02 -16.08 -3.05
C LEU A 197 14.65 -16.70 -4.41
N LEU A 198 15.21 -16.19 -5.51
CA LEU A 198 15.06 -16.76 -6.86
C LEU A 198 16.20 -17.71 -7.24
N SER A 199 17.20 -17.86 -6.38
CA SER A 199 18.34 -18.74 -6.63
C SER A 199 17.92 -20.20 -6.55
N LYS A 200 18.38 -21.01 -7.51
CA LYS A 200 18.26 -22.48 -7.46
C LYS A 200 19.21 -23.13 -6.44
N HIS A 201 20.29 -22.43 -6.08
CA HIS A 201 21.28 -22.95 -5.14
C HIS A 201 20.79 -22.77 -3.70
N SER A 202 20.61 -23.88 -2.98
CA SER A 202 20.02 -23.93 -1.63
C SER A 202 20.72 -23.03 -0.63
N GLN A 203 22.06 -23.02 -0.59
CA GLN A 203 22.81 -22.14 0.32
C GLN A 203 22.45 -20.66 0.14
N ARG A 204 22.48 -20.15 -1.11
CA ARG A 204 22.13 -18.75 -1.41
C ARG A 204 20.67 -18.47 -1.02
N PHE A 205 19.77 -19.39 -1.33
CA PHE A 205 18.36 -19.29 -0.99
C PHE A 205 18.13 -19.14 0.53
N TYR A 206 18.73 -20.02 1.34
CA TYR A 206 18.62 -19.95 2.81
C TYR A 206 19.32 -18.71 3.40
N THR A 207 20.43 -18.25 2.81
CA THR A 207 21.04 -16.95 3.19
C THR A 207 20.06 -15.80 2.94
N GLY A 208 19.37 -15.78 1.80
CA GLY A 208 18.33 -14.79 1.50
C GLY A 208 17.18 -14.81 2.51
N ILE A 209 16.70 -16.00 2.88
CA ILE A 209 15.68 -16.16 3.93
C ILE A 209 16.16 -15.60 5.27
N GLY A 210 17.36 -15.99 5.72
CA GLY A 210 17.90 -15.55 7.00
C GLY A 210 18.04 -14.03 7.09
N LEU A 211 18.60 -13.42 6.04
CA LEU A 211 18.73 -11.96 5.95
C LEU A 211 17.37 -11.26 5.98
N LEU A 212 16.39 -11.74 5.21
CA LEU A 212 15.06 -11.14 5.16
C LEU A 212 14.26 -11.35 6.45
N LEU A 213 14.43 -12.49 7.15
CA LEU A 213 13.78 -12.72 8.44
C LEU A 213 14.31 -11.75 9.51
N VAL A 214 15.64 -11.66 9.66
CA VAL A 214 16.27 -10.71 10.60
C VAL A 214 15.83 -9.29 10.28
N TYR A 215 15.87 -8.92 9.00
CA TYR A 215 15.43 -7.61 8.54
C TYR A 215 13.96 -7.32 8.87
N ASN A 216 13.03 -8.24 8.59
CA ASN A 216 11.60 -8.01 8.86
C ASN A 216 11.26 -8.05 10.34
N ILE A 217 11.96 -8.83 11.17
CA ILE A 217 11.83 -8.79 12.63
C ILE A 217 12.25 -7.41 13.15
N PHE A 218 13.41 -6.91 12.72
CA PHE A 218 13.89 -5.57 13.09
C PHE A 218 12.95 -4.47 12.59
N LYS A 219 12.47 -4.57 11.34
CA LYS A 219 11.46 -3.67 10.78
C LYS A 219 10.15 -3.71 11.59
N GLY A 220 9.73 -4.88 12.05
CA GLY A 220 8.53 -5.05 12.87
C GLY A 220 8.64 -4.40 14.24
N TYR A 221 9.83 -4.44 14.84
CA TYR A 221 10.12 -3.73 16.08
C TYR A 221 9.96 -2.21 15.92
N ILE A 222 10.41 -1.64 14.79
CA ILE A 222 10.37 -0.18 14.56
C ILE A 222 9.01 0.30 14.03
N THR A 223 8.46 -0.38 13.02
CA THR A 223 7.26 0.09 12.28
C THR A 223 5.95 -0.51 12.78
N GLY A 224 6.02 -1.49 13.69
CA GLY A 224 4.88 -2.27 14.15
C GLY A 224 4.79 -3.65 13.51
N LEU A 225 4.19 -4.57 14.27
CA LEU A 225 4.15 -6.01 13.96
C LEU A 225 3.26 -6.35 12.74
N GLU A 226 2.23 -5.55 12.45
CA GLU A 226 1.23 -5.82 11.41
C GLU A 226 1.88 -6.12 10.05
N THR A 227 2.78 -5.23 9.61
CA THR A 227 3.47 -5.41 8.32
C THR A 227 4.49 -6.53 8.39
N ALA A 228 5.26 -6.62 9.46
CA ALA A 228 6.31 -7.63 9.60
C ALA A 228 5.76 -9.06 9.56
N ILE A 229 4.61 -9.32 10.20
CA ILE A 229 3.96 -10.65 10.20
C ILE A 229 3.66 -11.09 8.76
N VAL A 230 3.07 -10.22 7.94
CA VAL A 230 2.77 -10.57 6.53
C VAL A 230 4.05 -10.88 5.75
N HIS A 231 5.12 -10.10 5.93
CA HIS A 231 6.38 -10.34 5.23
C HIS A 231 7.05 -11.63 5.68
N ILE A 232 7.02 -11.95 6.98
CA ILE A 232 7.53 -13.20 7.54
C ILE A 232 6.76 -14.40 6.98
N LEU A 233 5.43 -14.31 6.92
CA LEU A 233 4.58 -15.33 6.30
C LEU A 233 4.91 -15.51 4.80
N ILE A 234 5.12 -14.41 4.07
CA ILE A 234 5.56 -14.43 2.68
C ILE A 234 6.94 -15.11 2.53
N ILE A 235 7.89 -14.87 3.44
CA ILE A 235 9.18 -15.56 3.43
C ILE A 235 9.00 -17.06 3.66
N PHE A 236 8.13 -17.45 4.58
CA PHE A 236 7.80 -18.87 4.79
C PHE A 236 7.14 -19.50 3.56
N TYR A 237 6.35 -18.74 2.80
CA TYR A 237 5.84 -19.20 1.49
C TYR A 237 6.97 -19.55 0.51
N PHE A 238 8.06 -18.77 0.47
CA PHE A 238 9.22 -19.12 -0.35
C PHE A 238 9.84 -20.45 0.08
N VAL A 239 9.94 -20.72 1.39
CA VAL A 239 10.44 -21.99 1.91
C VAL A 239 9.59 -23.17 1.41
N VAL A 240 8.27 -23.10 1.59
CA VAL A 240 7.34 -24.15 1.13
C VAL A 240 7.43 -24.32 -0.38
N SER A 241 7.51 -23.22 -1.12
CA SER A 241 7.62 -23.26 -2.58
C SER A 241 8.95 -23.82 -3.07
N HIS A 242 10.05 -23.58 -2.37
CA HIS A 242 11.35 -24.15 -2.73
C HIS A 242 11.35 -25.67 -2.60
N PHE A 243 10.81 -26.21 -1.50
CA PHE A 243 10.64 -27.65 -1.32
C PHE A 243 9.73 -28.27 -2.39
N GLU A 244 8.65 -27.57 -2.76
CA GLU A 244 7.77 -28.01 -3.84
C GLU A 244 8.50 -28.04 -5.19
N GLU A 245 9.29 -27.02 -5.53
CA GLU A 245 10.08 -26.98 -6.77
C GLU A 245 11.16 -28.07 -6.81
N GLU A 246 11.84 -28.36 -5.71
CA GLU A 246 12.81 -29.47 -5.65
C GLU A 246 12.14 -30.84 -5.81
N LYS A 247 10.93 -31.00 -5.26
CA LYS A 247 10.11 -32.20 -5.48
C LYS A 247 9.68 -32.30 -6.95
N GLU A 248 9.18 -31.20 -7.53
CA GLU A 248 8.77 -31.17 -8.93
C GLU A 248 9.94 -31.39 -9.89
N ALA A 249 11.13 -30.87 -9.61
CA ALA A 249 12.32 -31.12 -10.42
C ALA A 249 12.70 -32.61 -10.48
N ARG A 250 12.48 -33.35 -9.38
CA ARG A 250 12.66 -34.81 -9.34
C ARG A 250 11.56 -35.55 -10.10
N GLU A 251 10.33 -35.04 -10.08
CA GLU A 251 9.17 -35.65 -10.76
C GLU A 251 8.99 -35.19 -12.22
N ALA A 252 9.70 -34.15 -12.66
CA ALA A 252 9.48 -33.45 -13.94
C ALA A 252 9.63 -34.36 -15.17
N ILE A 253 10.44 -35.42 -15.07
CA ILE A 253 10.64 -36.43 -16.12
C ILE A 253 9.30 -37.09 -16.51
N TYR A 254 8.33 -37.17 -15.58
CA TYR A 254 7.06 -37.86 -15.79
C TYR A 254 5.87 -36.92 -16.09
N ARG A 255 5.96 -35.62 -15.77
CA ARG A 255 4.81 -34.70 -15.83
C ARG A 255 4.58 -34.02 -17.19
N SER A 256 5.59 -33.94 -18.06
CA SER A 256 5.50 -33.20 -19.33
C SER A 256 4.41 -33.71 -20.28
N TYR A 257 3.88 -34.92 -20.05
CA TYR A 257 2.87 -35.54 -20.91
C TYR A 257 1.42 -35.30 -20.49
N ILE A 258 1.15 -34.81 -19.26
CA ILE A 258 -0.21 -34.79 -18.70
C ILE A 258 -0.98 -33.49 -19.02
N ARG A 259 -0.31 -32.36 -19.22
CA ARG A 259 -0.93 -31.11 -19.69
C ARG A 259 0.12 -30.11 -20.20
N PRO A 260 -0.15 -29.35 -21.28
CA PRO A 260 0.72 -28.28 -21.71
C PRO A 260 0.83 -27.20 -20.62
N GLU A 261 2.07 -26.81 -20.28
CA GLU A 261 2.28 -25.65 -19.42
C GLU A 261 1.78 -24.39 -20.16
N PRO A 262 1.10 -23.46 -19.46
CA PRO A 262 0.79 -22.15 -20.02
C PRO A 262 2.08 -21.45 -20.49
N SER A 263 1.96 -20.49 -21.43
CA SER A 263 3.13 -19.78 -21.96
C SER A 263 3.89 -19.00 -20.88
N LYS A 264 5.24 -19.08 -20.90
CA LYS A 264 6.13 -18.28 -20.04
C LYS A 264 6.01 -16.76 -20.30
N MET A 265 5.40 -16.36 -21.42
CA MET A 265 5.14 -14.95 -21.74
C MET A 265 4.27 -14.26 -20.68
N TRP A 266 3.36 -15.00 -20.02
CA TRP A 266 2.55 -14.44 -18.93
C TRP A 266 3.38 -13.85 -17.81
N VAL A 267 4.50 -14.48 -17.47
CA VAL A 267 5.40 -13.98 -16.42
C VAL A 267 6.05 -12.68 -16.83
N VAL A 268 6.50 -12.57 -18.09
CA VAL A 268 7.12 -11.35 -18.63
C VAL A 268 6.10 -10.22 -18.68
N ILE A 269 4.93 -10.47 -19.28
CA ILE A 269 3.85 -9.48 -19.44
C ILE A 269 3.42 -8.94 -18.08
N THR A 270 3.16 -9.82 -17.11
CA THR A 270 2.72 -9.40 -15.76
C THR A 270 3.77 -8.63 -14.99
N THR A 271 5.05 -9.02 -15.13
CA THR A 271 6.16 -8.27 -14.52
C THR A 271 6.26 -6.88 -15.14
N ILE A 272 6.13 -6.76 -16.46
CA ILE A 272 6.12 -5.46 -17.14
C ILE A 272 4.94 -4.61 -16.69
N ILE A 273 3.73 -5.18 -16.62
CA ILE A 273 2.53 -4.49 -16.11
C ILE A 273 2.75 -3.98 -14.69
N PHE A 274 3.27 -4.83 -13.80
CA PHE A 274 3.61 -4.45 -12.43
C PHE A 274 4.54 -3.24 -12.41
N TRP A 275 5.64 -3.27 -13.17
CA TRP A 275 6.60 -2.18 -13.23
C TRP A 275 6.04 -0.91 -13.88
N MET A 276 5.17 -1.04 -14.89
CA MET A 276 4.46 0.10 -15.46
C MET A 276 3.61 0.81 -14.41
N PHE A 277 2.88 0.08 -13.56
CA PHE A 277 2.13 0.68 -12.45
C PHE A 277 3.02 1.39 -11.42
N GLN A 278 4.28 0.96 -11.26
CA GLN A 278 5.21 1.62 -10.32
C GLN A 278 5.90 2.84 -10.93
N ILE A 279 6.25 2.82 -12.21
CA ILE A 279 7.03 3.87 -12.88
C ILE A 279 6.14 4.96 -13.49
N LEU A 280 5.04 4.61 -14.17
CA LEU A 280 4.22 5.57 -14.92
C LEU A 280 3.72 6.76 -14.08
N PRO A 281 3.26 6.58 -12.82
CA PRO A 281 2.81 7.71 -12.01
C PRO A 281 3.91 8.72 -11.65
N GLN A 282 5.19 8.33 -11.77
CA GLN A 282 6.33 9.21 -11.49
C GLN A 282 6.78 10.01 -12.72
N GLY A 283 6.40 9.57 -13.92
CA GLY A 283 6.86 10.17 -15.15
C GLY A 283 6.10 11.45 -15.49
N HIS A 284 6.82 12.57 -15.64
CA HIS A 284 6.29 13.77 -16.30
C HIS A 284 5.96 13.56 -17.79
N LEU A 285 6.35 12.40 -18.35
CA LEU A 285 6.28 12.04 -19.78
C LEU A 285 4.89 12.15 -20.41
N PHE A 286 3.81 12.23 -19.64
CA PHE A 286 2.45 12.36 -20.15
C PHE A 286 1.69 13.60 -19.67
N GLY A 287 2.36 14.58 -19.05
CA GLY A 287 1.67 15.73 -18.43
C GLY A 287 0.70 15.33 -17.31
N ILE A 288 0.71 14.05 -16.91
CA ILE A 288 0.01 13.56 -15.74
C ILE A 288 0.84 14.09 -14.56
N SER A 289 0.41 15.22 -14.00
CA SER A 289 0.87 15.73 -12.69
C SER A 289 0.98 14.57 -11.70
N LYS A 290 1.89 14.66 -10.71
CA LYS A 290 2.26 13.66 -9.70
C LYS A 290 1.04 13.14 -8.91
N LYS A 291 0.16 12.42 -9.58
CA LYS A 291 -1.06 11.84 -9.05
C LYS A 291 -0.64 10.56 -8.38
N GLU A 292 -0.94 10.42 -7.10
CA GLU A 292 -0.76 9.16 -6.40
C GLU A 292 -1.82 8.17 -6.90
N TRP A 293 -1.41 6.93 -7.16
CA TRP A 293 -2.31 5.85 -7.57
C TRP A 293 -2.52 4.87 -6.42
N PRO A 294 -3.70 4.24 -6.28
CA PRO A 294 -3.99 3.29 -5.19
C PRO A 294 -3.06 2.07 -5.21
N LEU A 295 -2.56 1.70 -6.39
CA LEU A 295 -1.67 0.55 -6.59
C LEU A 295 -0.18 0.90 -6.55
N GLN A 296 0.17 2.17 -6.39
CA GLN A 296 1.57 2.60 -6.38
C GLN A 296 2.21 2.37 -5.00
N TYR A 297 3.33 1.65 -4.98
CA TYR A 297 4.19 1.56 -3.78
C TYR A 297 5.06 2.79 -3.62
N LEU A 298 5.54 3.33 -4.75
CA LEU A 298 6.51 4.41 -4.76
C LEU A 298 5.83 5.74 -4.44
N LYS A 299 5.44 5.91 -3.18
CA LYS A 299 4.87 7.16 -2.67
C LYS A 299 5.97 8.18 -2.48
N ASN A 300 5.63 9.46 -2.64
CA ASN A 300 6.55 10.54 -2.36
C ASN A 300 7.02 10.47 -0.90
N PRO A 301 8.28 10.80 -0.60
CA PRO A 301 8.76 10.86 0.78
C PRO A 301 7.86 11.79 1.60
N ILE A 302 7.46 11.33 2.77
CA ILE A 302 6.62 12.10 3.69
C ILE A 302 7.50 13.20 4.28
N PRO A 303 7.15 14.49 4.13
CA PRO A 303 7.92 15.59 4.70
C PRO A 303 8.09 15.41 6.21
N ILE A 304 9.24 15.83 6.75
CA ILE A 304 9.50 15.79 8.18
C ILE A 304 8.58 16.73 8.94
N GLU A 305 8.47 17.94 8.40
CA GLU A 305 7.74 19.04 8.97
C GLU A 305 6.89 19.66 7.89
N CYS A 306 5.66 19.91 8.27
CA CYS A 306 4.70 20.63 7.47
C CYS A 306 4.06 21.68 8.36
N LYS A 307 3.81 22.83 7.77
CA LYS A 307 3.03 23.89 8.37
C LYS A 307 1.88 24.18 7.44
N TYR A 308 0.71 24.28 8.03
CA TYR A 308 -0.49 24.57 7.30
C TYR A 308 -1.23 25.69 8.02
N HIS A 309 -1.73 26.63 7.24
CA HIS A 309 -2.47 27.75 7.76
C HIS A 309 -3.72 27.93 6.89
N THR A 310 -4.87 27.92 7.55
CA THR A 310 -6.16 28.26 6.94
C THR A 310 -6.64 29.59 7.50
N LEU A 311 -7.08 30.47 6.61
CA LEU A 311 -7.73 31.72 6.94
C LEU A 311 -9.14 31.66 6.35
N ILE A 312 -10.14 31.82 7.22
CA ILE A 312 -11.52 31.99 6.78
C ILE A 312 -11.75 33.49 6.64
N ASN A 313 -12.07 33.93 5.43
CA ASN A 313 -12.23 35.34 5.12
C ASN A 313 -13.72 35.71 5.19
N TYR A 314 -14.01 36.73 5.99
CA TYR A 314 -15.30 37.38 6.10
C TYR A 314 -15.19 38.83 5.61
N LYS A 315 -16.33 39.49 5.38
CA LYS A 315 -16.37 40.90 4.93
C LYS A 315 -15.64 41.86 5.88
N HIS A 316 -15.63 41.57 7.18
CA HIS A 316 -15.06 42.43 8.21
C HIS A 316 -13.66 42.01 8.71
N GLY A 317 -13.09 40.93 8.17
CA GLY A 317 -11.77 40.44 8.57
C GLY A 317 -11.58 38.96 8.29
N SER A 318 -10.40 38.45 8.63
CA SER A 318 -10.08 37.02 8.51
C SER A 318 -9.89 36.40 9.89
N THR A 319 -10.39 35.18 10.07
CA THR A 319 -10.14 34.40 11.28
C THR A 319 -9.17 33.28 10.96
N HIS A 320 -8.16 33.11 11.82
CA HIS A 320 -7.24 31.99 11.69
C HIS A 320 -7.94 30.74 12.20
N HIS A 321 -8.10 29.76 11.31
CA HIS A 321 -8.61 28.46 11.70
C HIS A 321 -7.42 27.54 11.94
N SER A 322 -7.11 27.35 13.23
CA SER A 322 -6.12 26.37 13.66
C SER A 322 -6.62 24.98 13.29
N SER A 323 -5.91 24.32 12.39
CA SER A 323 -6.25 22.98 11.91
C SER A 323 -5.89 21.91 12.96
N GLN A 324 -6.39 22.04 14.19
CA GLN A 324 -6.28 21.01 15.23
C GLN A 324 -6.90 19.68 14.78
N ILE A 325 -7.71 19.70 13.72
CA ILE A 325 -8.45 18.59 13.13
C ILE A 325 -7.55 17.44 12.61
N LEU A 326 -6.23 17.62 12.51
CA LEU A 326 -5.33 16.54 12.07
C LEU A 326 -4.24 16.13 13.08
N ASP A 327 -4.55 16.18 14.38
CA ASP A 327 -3.95 15.22 15.34
C ASP A 327 -4.51 13.80 15.12
N THR A 328 -4.72 13.42 13.85
CA THR A 328 -5.04 12.06 13.47
C THR A 328 -3.85 11.19 13.88
N HIS A 329 -4.13 10.09 14.57
CA HIS A 329 -3.14 9.10 15.04
C HIS A 329 -2.30 8.46 13.91
N ILE A 330 -2.43 8.92 12.67
CA ILE A 330 -1.70 8.42 11.52
C ILE A 330 -0.65 9.45 11.12
N ASP A 331 0.53 9.38 11.73
CA ASP A 331 1.68 10.27 11.48
C ASP A 331 2.03 10.42 9.99
N LYS A 332 1.68 9.44 9.16
CA LYS A 332 1.91 9.48 7.71
C LYS A 332 1.05 10.48 6.95
N MET A 333 -0.06 10.94 7.54
CA MET A 333 -0.98 11.90 6.91
C MET A 333 -0.76 13.33 7.33
N LYS A 334 -0.02 13.55 8.43
CA LYS A 334 0.26 14.90 8.95
C LYS A 334 0.83 15.84 7.91
N CYS A 335 1.61 15.34 6.95
CA CYS A 335 2.20 16.17 5.90
C CYS A 335 1.66 15.90 4.49
N ASN A 336 0.42 15.39 4.38
CA ASN A 336 -0.25 15.23 3.09
C ASN A 336 -1.02 16.51 2.71
N SER A 337 -0.46 17.29 1.78
CA SER A 337 -1.04 18.56 1.33
C SER A 337 -2.47 18.44 0.77
N MET A 338 -2.83 17.30 0.19
CA MET A 338 -4.17 17.11 -0.38
C MET A 338 -5.24 17.02 0.69
N ILE A 339 -4.92 16.42 1.85
CA ILE A 339 -5.84 16.36 2.99
C ILE A 339 -6.21 17.77 3.42
N TYR A 340 -5.20 18.62 3.60
CA TYR A 340 -5.40 20.01 4.00
C TYR A 340 -6.14 20.83 2.96
N PHE A 341 -5.86 20.60 1.67
CA PHE A 341 -6.60 21.25 0.58
C PHE A 341 -8.09 20.86 0.58
N ASN A 342 -8.40 19.57 0.71
CA ASN A 342 -9.77 19.08 0.79
C ASN A 342 -10.48 19.57 2.05
N HIS A 343 -9.76 19.64 3.18
CA HIS A 343 -10.27 20.21 4.42
C HIS A 343 -10.63 21.70 4.24
N ALA A 344 -9.78 22.50 3.60
CA ALA A 344 -10.09 23.88 3.27
C ALA A 344 -11.35 24.01 2.39
N LYS A 345 -11.55 23.10 1.43
CA LYS A 345 -12.78 23.04 0.62
C LYS A 345 -14.01 22.67 1.44
N GLN A 346 -13.87 21.78 2.42
CA GLN A 346 -14.96 21.45 3.33
C GLN A 346 -15.37 22.67 4.16
N LEU A 347 -14.40 23.44 4.67
CA LEU A 347 -14.67 24.70 5.37
C LEU A 347 -15.43 25.70 4.48
N CYS A 348 -15.16 25.73 3.17
CA CYS A 348 -15.98 26.53 2.24
C CYS A 348 -17.45 26.08 2.28
N LYS A 349 -17.74 24.77 2.22
CA LYS A 349 -19.11 24.25 2.23
C LYS A 349 -19.83 24.54 3.56
N GLU A 350 -19.11 24.43 4.68
CA GLU A 350 -19.64 24.67 6.02
C GLU A 350 -20.00 26.14 6.26
N ASN A 351 -19.14 27.06 5.80
CA ASN A 351 -19.32 28.49 6.01
C ASN A 351 -20.16 29.19 4.92
N ASN A 352 -20.49 28.50 3.81
CA ASN A 352 -21.28 29.08 2.71
C ASN A 352 -22.70 29.56 3.11
N ARG A 353 -23.17 29.20 4.30
CA ARG A 353 -24.46 29.66 4.85
C ARG A 353 -24.37 31.03 5.53
N ASP A 354 -23.17 31.48 5.87
CA ASP A 354 -22.93 32.75 6.52
C ASP A 354 -22.90 33.88 5.47
N PRO A 355 -23.77 34.91 5.54
CA PRO A 355 -23.78 36.01 4.58
C PRO A 355 -22.54 36.93 4.65
N GLU A 356 -21.74 36.84 5.71
CA GLU A 356 -20.48 37.56 5.84
C GLU A 356 -19.29 36.80 5.23
N PHE A 357 -19.46 35.51 4.92
CA PHE A 357 -18.41 34.67 4.35
C PHE A 357 -18.05 35.11 2.93
N VAL A 358 -16.75 35.26 2.68
CA VAL A 358 -16.18 35.64 1.38
C VAL A 358 -15.45 34.47 0.72
N GLY A 359 -14.65 33.73 1.50
CA GLY A 359 -13.88 32.60 0.99
C GLY A 359 -12.92 32.02 2.01
N VAL A 360 -12.13 31.04 1.57
CA VAL A 360 -11.09 30.41 2.39
C VAL A 360 -9.75 30.55 1.68
N SER A 361 -8.78 31.17 2.35
CA SER A 361 -7.39 31.14 1.92
C SER A 361 -6.66 30.03 2.66
N ALA A 362 -5.79 29.30 1.98
CA ALA A 362 -4.87 28.41 2.67
C ALA A 362 -3.54 28.30 1.97
N TYR A 363 -2.51 28.05 2.76
CA TYR A 363 -1.19 27.74 2.27
C TYR A 363 -0.59 26.57 3.04
N PHE A 364 0.17 25.75 2.32
CA PHE A 364 0.84 24.59 2.86
C PHE A 364 2.32 24.67 2.57
N LEU A 365 3.10 24.59 3.63
CA LEU A 365 4.55 24.65 3.64
C LEU A 365 5.09 23.29 4.05
N ARG A 366 6.11 22.79 3.35
CA ARG A 366 6.83 21.57 3.74
C ARG A 366 8.31 21.84 3.89
N ARG A 367 8.97 21.13 4.81
CA ARG A 367 10.42 21.12 4.96
C ARG A 367 10.95 19.69 4.82
N VAL A 368 11.90 19.53 3.92
CA VAL A 368 12.64 18.30 3.62
C VAL A 368 13.96 18.34 4.42
N VAL A 369 14.55 17.20 4.81
CA VAL A 369 15.78 17.17 5.65
C VAL A 369 16.89 18.02 5.02
N SER A 370 17.01 17.94 3.70
CA SER A 370 18.07 18.60 2.94
C SER A 370 17.92 20.12 2.84
N GLN A 371 16.77 20.67 3.22
CA GLN A 371 16.45 22.08 3.06
C GLN A 371 16.32 22.77 4.43
N LYS A 372 17.00 23.90 4.59
CA LYS A 372 16.89 24.73 5.80
C LYS A 372 15.51 25.41 5.88
N ASP A 373 15.02 25.85 4.73
CA ASP A 373 13.80 26.64 4.60
C ASP A 373 12.59 25.78 4.21
N PHE A 374 11.41 26.29 4.55
CA PHE A 374 10.15 25.69 4.10
C PHE A 374 9.93 25.98 2.61
N THR A 375 9.60 24.94 1.85
CA THR A 375 9.10 25.07 0.48
C THR A 375 7.58 25.19 0.50
N ARG A 376 7.07 26.20 -0.18
CA ARG A 376 5.63 26.38 -0.38
C ARG A 376 5.15 25.39 -1.43
N ILE A 377 4.17 24.57 -1.06
CA ILE A 377 3.60 23.53 -1.93
C ILE A 377 2.41 24.09 -2.66
N PHE A 378 1.54 24.76 -1.92
CA PHE A 378 0.45 25.51 -2.50
C PHE A 378 0.15 26.72 -1.65
N GLU A 379 -0.44 27.71 -2.29
CA GLU A 379 -1.04 28.89 -1.69
C GLU A 379 -2.19 29.30 -2.58
N SER A 380 -3.34 29.50 -1.96
CA SER A 380 -4.55 29.90 -2.64
C SER A 380 -5.26 30.92 -1.77
N GLU A 381 -5.55 32.08 -2.36
CA GLU A 381 -6.29 33.15 -1.69
C GLU A 381 -7.79 32.84 -1.62
N ASN A 382 -8.31 32.06 -2.57
CA ASN A 382 -9.71 31.62 -2.56
C ASN A 382 -9.84 30.18 -3.07
N ILE A 383 -9.80 29.24 -2.13
CA ILE A 383 -9.92 27.79 -2.40
C ILE A 383 -11.34 27.42 -2.84
N CYS A 384 -12.34 28.23 -2.47
CA CYS A 384 -13.74 27.90 -2.72
C CYS A 384 -14.09 27.93 -4.22
N GLU A 385 -13.37 28.73 -5.01
CA GLU A 385 -13.55 28.85 -6.46
C GLU A 385 -12.65 27.89 -7.26
N GLN A 386 -11.59 27.36 -6.64
CA GLN A 386 -10.63 26.50 -7.34
C GLN A 386 -11.16 25.09 -7.53
N THR A 387 -11.00 24.55 -8.73
CA THR A 387 -11.18 23.12 -8.96
C THR A 387 -9.95 22.35 -8.49
N SER A 388 -10.11 21.07 -8.13
CA SER A 388 -8.97 20.23 -7.75
C SER A 388 -7.97 20.03 -8.91
N ASN A 389 -8.36 20.33 -10.14
CA ASN A 389 -7.46 20.31 -11.29
C ASN A 389 -6.50 21.51 -11.31
N ASP A 390 -6.95 22.68 -10.84
CA ASP A 390 -6.14 23.90 -10.81
C ASP A 390 -5.00 23.78 -9.79
N PHE A 391 -5.27 23.12 -8.67
CA PHE A 391 -4.27 22.79 -7.64
C PHE A 391 -3.11 21.94 -8.17
N LEU A 392 -3.43 20.95 -9.02
CA LEU A 392 -2.46 19.99 -9.53
C LEU A 392 -1.63 20.53 -10.69
N GLY A 393 -2.08 21.61 -11.34
CA GLY A 393 -1.33 22.30 -12.39
C GLY A 393 -0.21 23.20 -11.86
N GLY A 394 -0.28 23.59 -10.59
CA GLY A 394 0.75 24.41 -9.92
C GLY A 394 1.86 23.63 -9.19
N LEU A 395 1.75 22.29 -9.13
CA LEU A 395 2.69 21.36 -8.47
C LEU A 395 3.57 20.63 -9.49
#